data_AF-A0A2K4L1N5-F1
#
_entry.id   AF-A0A2K4L1N5-F1
#
_cell.length_a   1.000
_cell.length_b   1.000
_cell.length_c   1.000
_cell.angle_alpha   90.00
_cell.angle_beta   90.00
_cell.angle_gamma   90.00
#
_symmetry.space_group_name_H-M   'P 1'
#
loop_
_entity.id
_entity.type
_entity.pdbx_description
1 polymer ?
#
loop_
_entity_poly.entity_id
_entity_poly.type
_entity_poly.pdbx_seq_one_letter_code
_entity_poly.pdbx_strand_id
1 'polypeptide(L)'
;MPNQRLHMTPAEAAAKGWRCRTHLRAECLMPGPSAQPAGTVWQGRSAYNVYDPADCVPWIRQPGPTQLRRQAIVARALELIGGDCLLLDTETTGVGDDAEVCEITIIDANGTPILDTLVRPTQPIPAEATAIHRITDEMVATVPSWPEVAEQYAAVVAGCTVVAYNAAFDVRLLQQTHQIHGLTAPILTTACAMLLYASWNGEWVEGRQGWQWRWIKLIEAARDCGVLEDGAHRDLADAHMTLGVLRYLQRRTNGRKPARQNAEGNVAALAN
;
A
#
# COMPACT_ATOMS: atom_id res chain seq x y z
N MET A 1 -20.53 -50.40 43.39
CA MET A 1 -19.85 -49.12 43.12
C MET A 1 -20.81 -48.26 42.31
N PRO A 2 -21.28 -47.10 42.80
CA PRO A 2 -22.15 -46.24 42.01
C PRO A 2 -21.42 -45.76 40.75
N ASN A 3 -22.11 -45.80 39.62
CA ASN A 3 -21.57 -45.46 38.31
C ASN A 3 -21.18 -43.97 38.31
N GLN A 4 -19.88 -43.69 38.39
CA GLN A 4 -19.38 -42.31 38.47
C GLN A 4 -19.68 -41.63 37.14
N ARG A 5 -20.48 -40.56 37.19
CA ARG A 5 -20.89 -39.80 36.00
C ARG A 5 -19.63 -39.22 35.34
N LEU A 6 -19.36 -39.62 34.09
CA LEU A 6 -18.16 -39.23 33.36
C LEU A 6 -18.14 -37.73 33.00
N HIS A 7 -19.32 -37.13 32.83
CA HIS A 7 -19.49 -35.74 32.42
C HIS A 7 -20.39 -34.99 33.41
N MET A 8 -20.07 -33.73 33.63
CA MET A 8 -20.90 -32.80 34.40
C MET A 8 -21.96 -32.14 33.50
N THR A 9 -22.93 -31.50 34.14
CA THR A 9 -23.93 -30.66 33.50
C THR A 9 -23.40 -29.22 33.33
N PRO A 10 -23.96 -28.43 32.40
CA PRO A 10 -23.61 -27.03 32.27
C PRO A 10 -23.80 -26.22 33.58
N ALA A 11 -24.84 -26.55 34.36
CA ALA A 11 -25.12 -25.88 35.63
C ALA A 11 -24.05 -26.19 36.69
N GLU A 12 -23.56 -27.44 36.77
CA GLU A 12 -22.48 -27.83 37.68
C GLU A 12 -21.16 -27.14 37.32
N ALA A 13 -20.83 -27.03 36.03
CA ALA A 13 -19.65 -26.29 35.58
C ALA A 13 -19.77 -24.79 35.91
N ALA A 14 -20.94 -24.20 35.68
CA ALA A 14 -21.20 -22.79 35.97
C ALA A 14 -21.14 -22.48 37.48
N ALA A 15 -21.66 -23.36 38.33
CA ALA A 15 -21.60 -23.23 39.80
C ALA A 15 -20.17 -23.25 40.34
N LYS A 16 -19.25 -23.93 39.65
CA LYS A 16 -17.80 -23.92 39.94
C LYS A 16 -17.07 -22.73 39.32
N GLY A 17 -17.76 -21.86 38.58
CA GLY A 17 -17.15 -20.75 37.86
C GLY A 17 -16.36 -21.16 36.61
N TRP A 18 -16.34 -22.45 36.26
CA TRP A 18 -15.54 -22.95 35.14
C TRP A 18 -16.11 -22.52 33.79
N ARG A 19 -15.21 -22.27 32.83
CA ARG A 19 -15.53 -21.67 31.54
C ARG A 19 -15.15 -22.61 30.40
N CYS A 20 -16.03 -22.72 29.40
CA CYS A 20 -15.68 -23.32 28.13
C CYS A 20 -14.87 -22.32 27.28
N ARG A 21 -14.24 -22.78 26.19
CA ARG A 21 -13.43 -21.92 25.31
C ARG A 21 -14.20 -20.73 24.74
N THR A 22 -15.50 -20.87 24.49
CA THR A 22 -16.34 -19.78 23.99
C THR A 22 -16.48 -18.66 25.02
N HIS A 23 -16.75 -19.01 26.29
CA HIS A 23 -16.82 -18.01 27.37
C HIS A 23 -15.45 -17.39 27.65
N LEU A 24 -14.38 -18.18 27.72
CA LEU A 24 -13.02 -17.66 27.88
C LEU A 24 -12.69 -16.65 26.77
N ARG A 25 -13.02 -16.96 25.51
CA ARG A 25 -12.77 -16.05 24.39
C ARG A 25 -13.55 -14.74 24.50
N ALA A 26 -14.78 -14.78 25.01
CA ALA A 26 -15.59 -13.58 25.27
C ALA A 26 -14.99 -12.71 26.40
N GLU A 27 -14.30 -13.34 27.34
CA GLU A 27 -13.57 -12.69 28.44
C GLU A 27 -12.11 -12.34 28.08
N CYS A 28 -11.71 -12.48 26.80
CA CYS A 28 -10.33 -12.30 26.33
C CYS A 28 -9.31 -13.19 27.07
N LEU A 29 -9.69 -14.41 27.40
CA LEU A 29 -8.87 -15.44 28.04
C LEU A 29 -8.66 -16.65 27.11
N MET A 30 -7.61 -17.42 27.38
CA MET A 30 -7.39 -18.75 26.83
C MET A 30 -6.79 -19.68 27.89
N PRO A 31 -6.95 -21.00 27.77
CA PRO A 31 -6.21 -21.93 28.64
C PRO A 31 -4.71 -21.66 28.54
N GLY A 32 -4.02 -21.58 29.68
CA GLY A 32 -2.57 -21.41 29.71
C GLY A 32 -1.83 -22.57 29.02
N PRO A 33 -0.53 -22.41 28.70
CA PRO A 33 0.26 -23.43 27.99
C PRO A 33 0.24 -24.82 28.64
N SER A 34 0.08 -24.87 29.97
CA SER A 34 0.04 -26.10 30.76
C SER A 34 -1.34 -26.41 31.36
N ALA A 35 -2.36 -25.60 31.05
CA ALA A 35 -3.68 -25.73 31.63
C ALA A 35 -4.38 -27.01 31.13
N GLN A 36 -4.75 -27.87 32.07
CA GLN A 36 -5.58 -29.04 31.79
C GLN A 36 -7.07 -28.68 31.93
N PRO A 37 -7.98 -29.38 31.24
CA PRO A 37 -9.41 -29.24 31.50
C PRO A 37 -9.72 -29.57 32.97
N ALA A 38 -10.38 -28.64 33.66
CA ALA A 38 -10.91 -28.89 35.00
C ALA A 38 -12.05 -29.94 34.99
N GLY A 39 -12.67 -30.11 33.82
CA GLY A 39 -13.50 -31.28 33.52
C GLY A 39 -14.19 -31.20 32.17
N THR A 40 -15.19 -32.06 31.97
CA THR A 40 -15.95 -32.15 30.71
C THR A 40 -17.45 -32.08 30.94
N VAL A 41 -18.15 -31.32 30.08
CA VAL A 41 -19.62 -31.15 30.10
C VAL A 41 -20.23 -31.85 28.89
N TRP A 42 -21.29 -32.63 29.09
CA TRP A 42 -22.03 -33.27 28.00
C TRP A 42 -23.14 -32.35 27.46
N GLN A 43 -23.21 -32.16 26.14
CA GLN A 43 -24.20 -31.33 25.44
C GLN A 43 -25.15 -32.15 24.55
N GLY A 44 -25.44 -33.40 24.92
CA GLY A 44 -26.38 -34.28 24.20
C GLY A 44 -25.75 -35.03 23.03
N ARG A 45 -24.91 -34.37 22.22
CA ARG A 45 -24.24 -34.98 21.04
C ARG A 45 -22.74 -35.19 21.21
N SER A 46 -22.09 -34.41 22.07
CA SER A 46 -20.66 -34.50 22.37
C SER A 46 -20.37 -33.93 23.76
N ALA A 47 -19.16 -34.16 24.26
CA ALA A 47 -18.65 -33.45 25.43
C ALA A 47 -17.75 -32.28 25.02
N TYR A 48 -17.64 -31.26 25.87
CA TYR A 48 -16.66 -30.19 25.73
C TYR A 48 -15.90 -29.93 27.03
N ASN A 49 -14.67 -29.43 26.91
CA ASN A 49 -13.80 -29.12 28.05
C ASN A 49 -14.21 -27.78 28.69
N VAL A 50 -14.17 -27.76 30.02
CA VAL A 50 -14.24 -26.54 30.83
C VAL A 50 -12.95 -26.37 31.63
N TYR A 51 -12.59 -25.12 31.87
CA TYR A 51 -11.35 -24.72 32.51
C TYR A 51 -11.64 -23.81 33.68
N ASP A 52 -10.78 -23.87 34.71
CA ASP A 52 -10.78 -22.88 35.77
C ASP A 52 -10.17 -21.58 35.22
N PRO A 53 -10.85 -20.41 35.33
CA PRO A 53 -10.27 -19.14 34.95
C PRO A 53 -8.93 -18.83 35.64
N ALA A 54 -8.67 -19.40 36.82
CA ALA A 54 -7.38 -19.26 37.51
C ALA A 54 -6.20 -19.88 36.74
N ASP A 55 -6.47 -20.90 35.91
CA ASP A 55 -5.49 -21.56 35.04
C ASP A 55 -5.44 -20.96 33.63
N CYS A 56 -6.23 -19.91 33.39
CA CYS A 56 -6.31 -19.23 32.11
C CYS A 56 -5.43 -17.99 32.09
N VAL A 57 -4.92 -17.66 30.90
CA VAL A 57 -4.11 -16.47 30.65
C VAL A 57 -4.84 -15.52 29.72
N PRO A 58 -4.58 -14.21 29.80
CA PRO A 58 -5.07 -13.26 28.80
C PRO A 58 -4.74 -13.74 27.39
N TRP A 59 -5.76 -13.86 26.55
CA TRP A 59 -5.59 -14.13 25.14
C TRP A 59 -5.09 -12.87 24.44
N ILE A 60 -3.77 -12.73 24.37
CA ILE A 60 -3.13 -11.66 23.60
C ILE A 60 -3.15 -12.08 22.13
N ARG A 61 -4.01 -11.41 21.34
CA ARG A 61 -4.05 -11.63 19.89
C ARG A 61 -2.79 -11.08 19.25
N GLN A 62 -1.84 -11.96 18.95
CA GLN A 62 -0.65 -11.62 18.16
C GLN A 62 -1.03 -11.41 16.68
N PRO A 63 -0.41 -10.44 16.00
CA PRO A 63 -0.61 -10.26 14.56
C PRO A 63 -0.04 -11.47 13.79
N GLY A 64 -0.82 -11.99 12.85
CA GLY A 64 -0.33 -13.03 11.94
C GLY A 64 0.67 -12.46 10.91
N PRO A 65 1.35 -13.31 10.11
CA PRO A 65 2.38 -12.87 9.16
C PRO A 65 1.89 -11.80 8.16
N THR A 66 0.64 -11.90 7.69
CA THR A 66 0.05 -10.89 6.81
C THR A 66 -0.13 -9.54 7.49
N GLN A 67 -0.51 -9.53 8.77
CA GLN A 67 -0.68 -8.29 9.54
C GLN A 67 0.67 -7.66 9.83
N LEU A 68 1.69 -8.46 10.19
CA LEU A 68 3.07 -7.99 10.38
C LEU A 68 3.66 -7.36 9.12
N ARG A 69 3.51 -8.04 7.96
CA ARG A 69 3.94 -7.49 6.67
C ARG A 69 3.29 -6.13 6.40
N ARG A 70 1.97 -6.04 6.61
CA ARG A 70 1.21 -4.80 6.43
C ARG A 70 1.64 -3.70 7.41
N GLN A 71 1.93 -4.05 8.66
CA GLN A 71 2.47 -3.10 9.64
C GLN A 71 3.84 -2.57 9.19
N ALA A 72 4.71 -3.40 8.61
CA ALA A 72 5.98 -2.94 8.07
C ALA A 72 5.80 -1.95 6.89
N ILE A 73 4.83 -2.19 6.01
CA ILE A 73 4.48 -1.26 4.92
C ILE A 73 3.97 0.06 5.48
N VAL A 74 3.11 0.02 6.50
CA VAL A 74 2.59 1.22 7.16
C VAL A 74 3.71 2.00 7.83
N ALA A 75 4.65 1.31 8.50
CA ALA A 75 5.83 1.93 9.09
C ALA A 75 6.70 2.62 8.02
N ARG A 76 6.92 1.97 6.87
CA ARG A 76 7.64 2.59 5.74
C ARG A 76 6.90 3.81 5.18
N ALA A 77 5.58 3.75 5.06
CA ALA A 77 4.78 4.90 4.62
C ALA A 77 4.83 6.07 5.63
N LEU A 78 4.82 5.77 6.93
CA LEU A 78 5.01 6.75 8.00
C LEU A 78 6.38 7.41 7.94
N GLU A 79 7.44 6.62 7.73
CA GLU A 79 8.81 7.11 7.59
C GLU A 79 8.96 8.04 6.38
N LEU A 80 8.40 7.65 5.22
CA LEU A 80 8.44 8.47 4.01
C LEU A 80 7.71 9.80 4.21
N ILE A 81 6.44 9.77 4.63
CA ILE A 81 5.64 11.00 4.81
C ILE A 81 6.17 11.88 5.95
N GLY A 82 6.77 11.28 6.98
CA GLY A 82 7.31 12.00 8.13
C GLY A 82 8.73 12.53 7.94
N GLY A 83 9.42 12.15 6.86
CA GLY A 83 10.74 12.63 6.48
C GLY A 83 10.70 13.52 5.25
N ASP A 84 11.88 13.81 4.69
CA ASP A 84 12.03 14.62 3.49
C ASP A 84 11.79 13.77 2.23
N CYS A 85 10.51 13.45 1.96
CA CYS A 85 10.11 12.78 0.73
C CYS A 85 9.53 13.74 -0.30
N LEU A 86 9.85 13.49 -1.57
CA LEU A 86 9.26 14.14 -2.72
C LEU A 86 8.56 13.10 -3.57
N LEU A 87 7.40 13.44 -4.13
CA LEU A 87 6.68 12.54 -5.02
C LEU A 87 6.95 13.01 -6.43
N LEU A 88 7.43 12.11 -7.27
CA LEU A 88 7.83 12.39 -8.65
C LEU A 88 6.98 11.55 -9.59
N ASP A 89 6.58 12.17 -10.69
CA ASP A 89 5.99 11.50 -11.85
C ASP A 89 6.56 12.10 -13.14
N THR A 90 6.60 11.30 -14.20
CA THR A 90 7.10 11.72 -15.50
C THR A 90 6.20 11.21 -16.63
N GLU A 91 5.94 12.09 -17.59
CA GLU A 91 5.44 11.67 -18.90
C GLU A 91 6.60 11.59 -19.88
N THR A 92 6.53 10.61 -20.77
CA THR A 92 7.67 10.24 -21.61
C THR A 92 7.24 10.02 -23.04
N THR A 93 8.17 10.23 -23.97
CA THR A 93 7.96 9.97 -25.40
C THR A 93 7.80 8.48 -25.71
N GLY A 94 8.00 7.59 -24.74
CA GLY A 94 7.84 6.15 -24.89
C GLY A 94 8.47 5.38 -23.72
N VAL A 95 8.71 4.08 -23.93
CA VAL A 95 9.27 3.19 -22.90
C VAL A 95 10.57 2.50 -23.29
N GLY A 96 11.03 2.74 -24.54
CA GLY A 96 12.23 2.17 -25.15
C GLY A 96 13.52 2.89 -24.78
N ASP A 97 14.62 2.49 -25.42
CA ASP A 97 15.99 2.98 -25.13
C ASP A 97 16.28 4.36 -25.75
N ASP A 98 15.39 4.85 -26.62
CA ASP A 98 15.41 6.17 -27.25
C ASP A 98 14.40 7.15 -26.63
N ALA A 99 13.62 6.69 -25.64
CA ALA A 99 12.61 7.51 -24.98
C ALA A 99 13.22 8.60 -24.08
N GLU A 100 12.52 9.72 -23.97
CA GLU A 100 12.91 10.88 -23.18
C GLU A 100 11.74 11.34 -22.32
N VAL A 101 12.05 12.04 -21.23
CA VAL A 101 11.06 12.76 -20.43
C VAL A 101 10.54 13.99 -21.21
N CYS A 102 9.22 14.13 -21.31
CA CYS A 102 8.55 15.28 -21.94
C CYS A 102 7.66 16.09 -20.97
N GLU A 103 7.43 15.58 -19.75
CA GLU A 103 6.83 16.31 -18.61
C GLU A 103 7.45 15.77 -17.32
N ILE A 104 7.71 16.65 -16.35
CA ILE A 104 8.18 16.25 -15.02
C ILE A 104 7.44 17.03 -13.95
N THR A 105 6.88 16.30 -12.99
CA THR A 105 6.30 16.87 -11.78
C THR A 105 6.96 16.29 -10.55
N ILE A 106 7.25 17.19 -9.62
CA ILE A 106 7.71 16.90 -8.27
C ILE A 106 6.87 17.70 -7.29
N ILE A 107 6.18 17.00 -6.39
CA ILE A 107 5.43 17.59 -5.29
C ILE A 107 6.06 17.24 -3.94
N ASP A 108 5.87 18.10 -2.94
CA ASP A 108 6.24 17.79 -1.56
C ASP A 108 5.24 16.82 -0.89
N ALA A 109 5.54 16.40 0.34
CA ALA A 109 4.66 15.56 1.15
C ALA A 109 3.31 16.22 1.52
N ASN A 110 3.14 17.52 1.27
CA ASN A 110 1.87 18.24 1.42
C ASN A 110 1.00 18.17 0.16
N GLY A 111 1.60 17.93 -1.00
CA GLY A 111 0.96 17.97 -2.32
C GLY A 111 1.25 19.26 -3.08
N THR A 112 2.18 20.08 -2.61
CA THR A 112 2.57 21.35 -3.24
C THR A 112 3.57 21.07 -4.37
N PRO A 113 3.32 21.53 -5.60
CA PRO A 113 4.30 21.45 -6.68
C PRO A 113 5.57 22.25 -6.35
N ILE A 114 6.72 21.59 -6.48
CA ILE A 114 8.07 22.15 -6.34
C ILE A 114 8.72 22.34 -7.71
N LEU A 115 8.46 21.39 -8.61
CA LEU A 115 8.78 21.44 -10.04
C LEU A 115 7.58 20.84 -10.78
N ASP A 116 7.10 21.52 -11.82
CA ASP A 116 6.00 21.07 -12.67
C ASP A 116 6.21 21.77 -14.01
N THR A 117 6.70 21.04 -15.00
CA THR A 117 7.04 21.61 -16.31
C THR A 117 7.04 20.56 -17.41
N LEU A 118 6.58 21.00 -18.59
CA LEU A 118 6.89 20.33 -19.85
C LEU A 118 8.40 20.44 -20.15
N VAL A 119 8.90 19.44 -20.88
CA VAL A 119 10.28 19.35 -21.34
C VAL A 119 10.26 19.11 -22.85
N ARG A 120 11.07 19.85 -23.60
CA ARG A 120 11.27 19.63 -25.03
C ARG A 120 12.20 18.45 -25.26
N PRO A 121 11.71 17.30 -25.77
CA PRO A 121 12.55 16.16 -26.12
C PRO A 121 13.37 16.45 -27.39
N THR A 122 14.34 15.60 -27.70
CA THR A 122 15.13 15.67 -28.94
C THR A 122 14.43 15.04 -30.14
N GLN A 123 13.48 14.14 -29.90
CA GLN A 123 12.67 13.46 -30.91
C GLN A 123 11.19 13.85 -30.83
N PRO A 124 10.43 13.78 -31.94
CA PRO A 124 8.98 13.98 -31.93
C PRO A 124 8.28 13.01 -30.99
N ILE A 125 7.23 13.46 -30.31
CA ILE A 125 6.41 12.65 -29.42
C ILE A 125 5.53 11.69 -30.27
N PRO A 126 5.70 10.36 -30.14
CA PRO A 126 4.88 9.40 -30.88
C PRO A 126 3.39 9.53 -30.56
N ALA A 127 2.54 9.31 -31.57
CA ALA A 127 1.08 9.43 -31.43
C ALA A 127 0.50 8.50 -30.35
N GLU A 128 1.13 7.36 -30.08
CA GLU A 128 0.74 6.44 -29.01
C GLU A 128 0.98 7.03 -27.61
N ALA A 129 2.09 7.74 -27.40
CA ALA A 129 2.39 8.44 -26.16
C ALA A 129 1.42 9.62 -25.99
N THR A 130 1.25 10.43 -27.04
CA THR A 130 0.27 11.51 -27.10
C THR A 130 -1.16 11.04 -26.81
N ALA A 131 -1.55 9.84 -27.23
CA ALA A 131 -2.88 9.29 -26.96
C ALA A 131 -3.10 8.98 -25.47
N ILE A 132 -2.03 8.75 -24.71
CA ILE A 132 -2.04 8.49 -23.27
C ILE A 132 -2.03 9.82 -22.53
N HIS A 133 -0.92 10.57 -22.62
CA HIS A 133 -0.65 11.74 -21.76
C HIS A 133 -1.11 13.09 -22.36
N ARG A 134 -1.58 13.10 -23.62
CA ARG A 134 -2.15 14.29 -24.31
C ARG A 134 -1.20 15.45 -24.57
N ILE A 135 0.11 15.23 -24.47
CA ILE A 135 1.14 16.23 -24.79
C ILE A 135 1.47 16.10 -26.27
N THR A 136 1.46 17.21 -27.01
CA THR A 136 1.79 17.25 -28.43
C THR A 136 3.12 17.94 -28.69
N ASP A 137 3.71 17.72 -29.87
CA ASP A 137 4.94 18.39 -30.29
C ASP A 137 4.81 19.92 -30.25
N GLU A 138 3.63 20.45 -30.58
CA GLU A 138 3.36 21.89 -30.51
C GLU A 138 3.42 22.44 -29.09
N MET A 139 2.96 21.66 -28.09
CA MET A 139 3.01 22.05 -26.68
C MET A 139 4.44 22.16 -26.16
N VAL A 140 5.35 21.32 -26.66
CA VAL A 140 6.75 21.26 -26.20
C VAL A 140 7.72 22.02 -27.10
N ALA A 141 7.27 22.59 -28.23
CA ALA A 141 8.15 23.25 -29.20
C ALA A 141 8.98 24.40 -28.58
N THR A 142 8.40 25.17 -27.67
CA THR A 142 9.02 26.37 -27.09
C THR A 142 9.31 26.29 -25.60
N VAL A 143 9.07 25.14 -24.96
CA VAL A 143 9.34 24.93 -23.53
C VAL A 143 10.82 24.61 -23.28
N PRO A 144 11.31 24.61 -22.03
CA PRO A 144 12.70 24.27 -21.74
C PRO A 144 13.08 22.86 -22.20
N SER A 145 14.30 22.67 -22.66
CA SER A 145 14.90 21.34 -22.92
C SER A 145 15.42 20.71 -21.63
N TRP A 146 15.75 19.41 -21.66
CA TRP A 146 16.25 18.72 -20.46
C TRP A 146 17.47 19.39 -19.81
N PRO A 147 18.51 19.86 -20.53
CA PRO A 147 19.64 20.55 -19.90
C PRO A 147 19.25 21.82 -19.14
N GLU A 148 18.18 22.51 -19.57
CA GLU A 148 17.67 23.70 -18.91
C GLU A 148 16.89 23.37 -17.62
N VAL A 149 16.32 22.15 -17.52
CA VAL A 149 15.56 21.68 -16.35
C VAL A 149 16.43 20.87 -15.38
N ALA A 150 17.45 20.18 -15.87
CA ALA A 150 18.24 19.19 -15.13
C ALA A 150 18.92 19.77 -13.88
N GLU A 151 19.40 21.01 -13.92
CA GLU A 151 20.02 21.67 -12.76
C GLU A 151 19.00 21.92 -11.64
N GLN A 152 17.82 22.43 -11.98
CA GLN A 152 16.73 22.63 -11.02
C GLN A 152 16.25 21.29 -10.47
N TYR A 153 16.06 20.29 -11.33
CA TYR A 153 15.72 18.92 -10.92
C TYR A 153 16.72 18.36 -9.90
N ALA A 154 18.03 18.44 -10.20
CA ALA A 154 19.07 17.92 -9.33
C ALA A 154 19.11 18.65 -7.98
N ALA A 155 18.89 19.96 -7.96
CA ALA A 155 18.81 20.76 -6.74
C ALA A 155 17.58 20.37 -5.89
N VAL A 156 16.42 20.15 -6.52
CA VAL A 156 15.17 19.77 -5.84
C VAL A 156 15.29 18.40 -5.17
N VAL A 157 15.83 17.40 -5.88
CA VAL A 157 15.90 16.02 -5.35
C VAL A 157 17.05 15.77 -4.38
N ALA A 158 17.97 16.73 -4.23
CA ALA A 158 19.14 16.58 -3.37
C ALA A 158 18.74 16.36 -1.90
N GLY A 159 19.28 15.30 -1.29
CA GLY A 159 19.03 14.97 0.12
C GLY A 159 17.63 14.41 0.42
N CYS A 160 16.73 14.34 -0.56
CA CYS A 160 15.37 13.85 -0.39
C CYS A 160 15.24 12.37 -0.79
N THR A 161 14.23 11.68 -0.26
CA THR A 161 13.78 10.40 -0.81
C THR A 161 12.76 10.65 -1.91
N VAL A 162 13.08 10.27 -3.15
CA VAL A 162 12.16 10.38 -4.28
C VAL A 162 11.25 9.16 -4.32
N VAL A 163 9.95 9.41 -4.25
CA VAL A 163 8.91 8.40 -4.32
C VAL A 163 8.18 8.56 -5.64
N ALA A 164 8.15 7.52 -6.45
CA ALA A 164 7.28 7.48 -7.62
C ALA A 164 6.38 6.24 -7.53
N TYR A 165 5.29 6.23 -8.30
CA TYR A 165 4.43 5.06 -8.31
C TYR A 165 5.22 3.85 -8.82
N ASN A 166 5.85 3.97 -9.98
CA ASN A 166 6.75 2.96 -10.52
C ASN A 166 8.20 3.47 -10.58
N ALA A 167 8.82 3.70 -9.42
CA ALA A 167 10.15 4.30 -9.33
C ALA A 167 11.24 3.67 -10.21
N ALA A 168 11.17 2.37 -10.51
CA ALA A 168 12.14 1.75 -11.42
C ALA A 168 12.04 2.29 -12.86
N PHE A 169 10.82 2.61 -13.31
CA PHE A 169 10.56 3.22 -14.60
C PHE A 169 11.06 4.66 -14.63
N ASP A 170 10.59 5.51 -13.73
CA ASP A 170 10.91 6.95 -13.72
C ASP A 170 12.43 7.17 -13.58
N VAL A 171 13.09 6.46 -12.65
CA VAL A 171 14.54 6.57 -12.45
C VAL A 171 15.30 6.16 -13.70
N ARG A 172 14.89 5.08 -14.37
CA ARG A 172 15.52 4.62 -15.61
C ARG A 172 15.39 5.69 -16.70
N LEU A 173 14.19 6.25 -16.91
CA LEU A 173 13.94 7.25 -17.94
C LEU A 173 14.67 8.56 -17.66
N LEU A 174 14.71 9.01 -16.40
CA LEU A 174 15.48 10.19 -15.99
C LEU A 174 16.97 9.98 -16.25
N GLN A 175 17.52 8.80 -15.90
CA GLN A 175 18.92 8.46 -16.19
C GLN A 175 19.20 8.42 -17.69
N GLN A 176 18.31 7.82 -18.48
CA GLN A 176 18.41 7.75 -19.93
C GLN A 176 18.35 9.14 -20.57
N THR A 177 17.43 10.00 -20.13
CA THR A 177 17.30 11.37 -20.61
C THR A 177 18.57 12.19 -20.29
N HIS A 178 19.15 12.03 -19.09
CA HIS A 178 20.47 12.63 -18.80
C HIS A 178 21.54 12.15 -19.78
N GLN A 179 21.61 10.84 -20.05
CA GLN A 179 22.61 10.25 -20.94
C GLN A 179 22.48 10.75 -22.39
N ILE A 180 21.25 10.82 -22.92
CA ILE A 180 20.96 11.36 -24.26
C ILE A 180 21.49 12.80 -24.40
N HIS A 181 21.39 13.59 -23.34
CA HIS A 181 21.89 14.96 -23.29
C HIS A 181 23.35 15.10 -22.82
N GLY A 182 24.07 14.01 -22.60
CA GLY A 182 25.48 14.04 -22.16
C GLY A 182 25.69 14.58 -20.74
N LEU A 183 24.67 14.44 -19.88
CA LEU A 183 24.67 14.90 -18.49
C LEU A 183 24.86 13.71 -17.52
N THR A 184 25.37 14.02 -16.32
CA THR A 184 25.45 13.05 -15.22
C THR A 184 24.18 13.10 -14.38
N ALA A 185 23.45 11.99 -14.30
CA ALA A 185 22.27 11.90 -13.45
C ALA A 185 22.64 11.94 -11.96
N PRO A 186 21.86 12.62 -11.10
CA PRO A 186 22.07 12.58 -9.67
C PRO A 186 21.82 11.16 -9.12
N ILE A 187 22.50 10.82 -8.03
CA ILE A 187 22.25 9.58 -7.28
C ILE A 187 21.01 9.81 -6.42
N LEU A 188 19.99 8.99 -6.64
CA LEU A 188 18.71 9.11 -5.94
C LEU A 188 18.58 8.05 -4.84
N THR A 189 18.07 8.47 -3.69
CA THR A 189 17.44 7.55 -2.74
C THR A 189 15.97 7.43 -3.14
N THR A 190 15.48 6.23 -3.40
CA THR A 190 14.12 6.05 -3.93
C THR A 190 13.24 5.11 -3.13
N ALA A 191 11.93 5.30 -3.26
CA ALA A 191 10.93 4.34 -2.81
C ALA A 191 9.84 4.15 -3.88
N CYS A 192 9.31 2.94 -3.98
CA CYS A 192 8.32 2.58 -5.00
C CYS A 192 6.95 2.36 -4.36
N ALA A 193 6.01 3.28 -4.60
CA ALA A 193 4.67 3.19 -4.02
C ALA A 193 3.87 2.00 -4.58
N MET A 194 4.08 1.61 -5.84
CA MET A 194 3.48 0.42 -6.44
C MET A 194 3.86 -0.85 -5.68
N LEU A 195 5.14 -1.03 -5.32
CA LEU A 195 5.59 -2.22 -4.58
C LEU A 195 5.06 -2.23 -3.14
N LEU A 196 5.01 -1.07 -2.49
CA LEU A 196 4.38 -0.93 -1.18
C LEU A 196 2.90 -1.33 -1.25
N TYR A 197 2.17 -0.81 -2.23
CA TYR A 197 0.75 -1.09 -2.40
C TYR A 197 0.48 -2.54 -2.83
N ALA A 198 1.28 -3.11 -3.72
CA ALA A 198 1.17 -4.51 -4.15
C ALA A 198 1.38 -5.48 -2.96
N SER A 199 2.40 -5.23 -2.13
CA SER A 199 2.67 -6.00 -0.90
C SER A 199 1.55 -5.83 0.15
N TRP A 200 0.97 -4.63 0.22
CA TRP A 200 -0.20 -4.34 1.07
C TRP A 200 -1.42 -5.11 0.59
N ASN A 201 -1.63 -5.14 -0.73
CA ASN A 201 -2.72 -5.85 -1.34
C ASN A 201 -2.61 -7.36 -1.04
N GLY A 202 -1.42 -7.92 -1.31
CA GLY A 202 -1.02 -9.24 -0.87
C GLY A 202 -1.44 -10.39 -1.78
N GLU A 203 -1.69 -10.12 -3.06
CA GLU A 203 -1.99 -11.15 -4.07
C GLU A 203 -0.69 -11.60 -4.74
N TRP A 204 -0.47 -12.91 -4.80
CA TRP A 204 0.71 -13.51 -5.44
C TRP A 204 0.38 -13.94 -6.86
N VAL A 205 1.32 -13.72 -7.76
CA VAL A 205 1.28 -14.18 -9.15
C VAL A 205 2.62 -14.79 -9.54
N GLU A 206 2.60 -15.76 -10.45
CA GLU A 206 3.80 -16.31 -11.05
C GLU A 206 4.31 -15.35 -12.12
N GLY A 207 5.52 -14.81 -11.91
CA GLY A 207 6.22 -13.95 -12.85
C GLY A 207 7.35 -14.69 -13.57
N ARG A 208 8.03 -13.98 -14.48
CA ARG A 208 9.15 -14.55 -15.27
C ARG A 208 10.32 -15.04 -14.42
N GLN A 209 10.50 -14.49 -13.22
CA GLN A 209 11.58 -14.80 -12.28
C GLN A 209 11.06 -15.49 -11.00
N GLY A 210 9.86 -16.07 -11.06
CA GLY A 210 9.20 -16.74 -9.94
C GLY A 210 8.05 -15.94 -9.32
N TRP A 211 7.64 -16.36 -8.12
CA TRP A 211 6.49 -15.77 -7.40
C TRP A 211 6.78 -14.33 -6.96
N GLN A 212 5.85 -13.43 -7.29
CA GLN A 212 5.93 -12.02 -6.92
C GLN A 212 4.56 -11.47 -6.52
N TRP A 213 4.56 -10.29 -5.89
CA TRP A 213 3.32 -9.56 -5.67
C TRP A 213 2.74 -9.12 -7.01
N ARG A 214 1.43 -9.31 -7.18
CA ARG A 214 0.70 -8.75 -8.31
C ARG A 214 0.79 -7.24 -8.27
N TRP A 215 1.38 -6.66 -9.30
CA TRP A 215 1.38 -5.21 -9.48
C TRP A 215 -0.03 -4.72 -9.78
N ILE A 216 -0.34 -3.53 -9.27
CA ILE A 216 -1.65 -2.88 -9.42
C ILE A 216 -1.37 -1.53 -10.08
N LYS A 217 -2.13 -1.18 -11.12
CA LYS A 217 -1.97 0.11 -11.80
C LYS A 217 -2.31 1.27 -10.86
N LEU A 218 -1.70 2.43 -11.04
CA LEU A 218 -1.94 3.61 -10.19
C LEU A 218 -3.43 3.92 -10.08
N ILE A 219 -4.12 4.00 -11.21
CA ILE A 219 -5.57 4.27 -11.27
C ILE A 219 -6.38 3.25 -10.45
N GLU A 220 -6.00 1.97 -10.47
CA GLU A 220 -6.67 0.92 -9.71
C GLU A 220 -6.38 1.07 -8.20
N ALA A 221 -5.14 1.33 -7.82
CA ALA A 221 -4.75 1.57 -6.44
C ALA A 221 -5.38 2.84 -5.87
N ALA A 222 -5.38 3.93 -6.64
CA ALA A 222 -5.99 5.21 -6.26
C ALA A 222 -7.50 5.05 -6.05
N ARG A 223 -8.19 4.32 -6.94
CA ARG A 223 -9.60 3.98 -6.78
C ARG A 223 -9.86 3.17 -5.51
N ASP A 224 -9.09 2.10 -5.28
CA ASP A 224 -9.19 1.28 -4.07
C ASP A 224 -8.93 2.08 -2.78
N CYS A 225 -8.03 3.07 -2.87
CA CYS A 225 -7.67 3.95 -1.77
C CYS A 225 -8.65 5.11 -1.56
N GLY A 226 -9.57 5.36 -2.50
CA GLY A 226 -10.51 6.49 -2.47
C GLY A 226 -9.82 7.84 -2.72
N VAL A 227 -8.79 7.85 -3.56
CA VAL A 227 -7.96 9.03 -3.91
C VAL A 227 -7.81 9.17 -5.42
N LEU A 228 -8.73 8.59 -6.20
CA LEU A 228 -8.75 8.74 -7.65
C LEU A 228 -9.11 10.18 -8.00
N GLU A 229 -8.32 10.80 -8.86
CA GLU A 229 -8.56 12.15 -9.36
C GLU A 229 -8.93 12.13 -10.85
N ASP A 230 -9.65 13.16 -11.30
CA ASP A 230 -9.90 13.39 -12.72
C ASP A 230 -8.62 13.87 -13.40
N GLY A 231 -8.42 13.50 -14.67
CA GLY A 231 -7.20 13.88 -15.41
C GLY A 231 -6.03 12.91 -15.29
N ALA A 232 -6.29 11.64 -14.94
CA ALA A 232 -5.29 10.58 -15.02
C ALA A 232 -4.54 10.60 -16.38
N HIS A 233 -3.22 10.37 -16.34
CA HIS A 233 -2.27 10.64 -17.45
C HIS A 233 -1.92 12.12 -17.65
N ARG A 234 -1.89 12.86 -16.53
CA ARG A 234 -1.13 14.10 -16.37
C ARG A 234 -0.28 13.92 -15.11
N ASP A 235 0.99 14.23 -15.21
CA ASP A 235 1.99 13.92 -14.18
C ASP A 235 1.65 14.49 -12.79
N LEU A 236 1.05 15.68 -12.70
CA LEU A 236 0.62 16.27 -11.44
C LEU A 236 -0.50 15.47 -10.75
N ALA A 237 -1.51 15.05 -11.51
CA ALA A 237 -2.59 14.23 -10.99
C ALA A 237 -2.06 12.85 -10.54
N ASP A 238 -1.14 12.27 -11.30
CA ASP A 238 -0.53 10.98 -10.99
C ASP A 238 0.40 11.07 -9.75
N ALA A 239 1.12 12.19 -9.57
CA ALA A 239 1.88 12.48 -8.36
C ALA A 239 0.96 12.65 -7.13
N HIS A 240 -0.16 13.38 -7.25
CA HIS A 240 -1.16 13.51 -6.18
C HIS A 240 -1.81 12.18 -5.82
N MET A 241 -2.18 11.36 -6.81
CA MET A 241 -2.70 10.02 -6.57
C MET A 241 -1.67 9.13 -5.86
N THR A 242 -0.39 9.22 -6.23
CA THR A 242 0.71 8.51 -5.58
C THR A 242 0.85 8.93 -4.11
N LEU A 243 0.82 10.23 -3.82
CA LEU A 243 0.76 10.75 -2.45
C LEU A 243 -0.47 10.23 -1.69
N GLY A 244 -1.63 10.22 -2.35
CA GLY A 244 -2.89 9.72 -1.82
C GLY A 244 -2.81 8.26 -1.39
N VAL A 245 -2.23 7.39 -2.23
CA VAL A 245 -1.99 5.96 -1.93
C VAL A 245 -1.04 5.83 -0.73
N LEU A 246 0.05 6.61 -0.70
CA LEU A 246 1.01 6.55 0.40
C LEU A 246 0.38 6.99 1.73
N ARG A 247 -0.38 8.09 1.73
CA ARG A 247 -1.17 8.56 2.89
C ARG A 247 -2.27 7.57 3.29
N TYR A 248 -2.88 6.88 2.32
CA TYR A 248 -3.82 5.81 2.63
C TYR A 248 -3.14 4.71 3.44
N LEU A 249 -1.95 4.25 3.01
CA LEU A 249 -1.18 3.22 3.71
C LEU A 249 -0.78 3.69 5.11
N GLN A 250 -0.26 4.91 5.23
CA GLN A 250 0.14 5.53 6.50
C GLN A 250 -0.98 5.48 7.56
N ARG A 251 -2.23 5.69 7.17
CA ARG A 251 -3.39 5.66 8.07
C ARG A 251 -3.81 4.26 8.54
N ARG A 252 -3.21 3.18 8.03
CA ARG A 252 -3.58 1.78 8.39
C ARG A 252 -2.72 1.19 9.51
N THR A 253 -2.51 1.94 10.59
CA THR A 253 -1.61 1.61 11.72
C THR A 253 -1.77 0.20 12.31
N ASN A 254 -2.97 -0.38 12.27
CA ASN A 254 -3.23 -1.74 12.77
C ASN A 254 -2.91 -2.86 11.76
N GLY A 255 -2.46 -2.54 10.54
CA GLY A 255 -2.15 -3.50 9.48
C GLY A 255 -3.37 -4.23 8.90
N ARG A 256 -4.58 -3.72 9.12
CA ARG A 256 -5.83 -4.31 8.61
C ARG A 256 -6.35 -3.53 7.42
N LYS A 257 -6.83 -4.26 6.41
CA LYS A 257 -7.61 -3.68 5.32
C LYS A 257 -9.00 -3.29 5.83
N PRO A 258 -9.59 -2.20 5.32
CA PRO A 258 -11.01 -1.94 5.48
C PRO A 258 -11.83 -3.14 5.00
N ALA A 259 -13.04 -3.31 5.55
CA ALA A 259 -14.00 -4.22 4.96
C ALA A 259 -14.26 -3.76 3.51
N ARG A 260 -14.27 -4.69 2.55
CA ARG A 260 -14.67 -4.37 1.18
C ARG A 260 -16.10 -3.83 1.24
N GLN A 261 -16.31 -2.61 0.75
CA GLN A 261 -17.66 -2.13 0.51
C GLN A 261 -18.20 -2.94 -0.67
N ASN A 262 -19.32 -3.64 -0.49
CA ASN A 262 -20.02 -4.28 -1.60
C ASN A 262 -20.54 -3.16 -2.52
N ALA A 263 -20.39 -3.35 -3.84
CA ALA A 263 -20.73 -2.35 -4.87
C ALA A 263 -22.22 -1.91 -4.87
N GLU A 264 -23.07 -2.51 -4.05
CA GLU A 264 -24.51 -2.20 -3.94
C GLU A 264 -24.81 -0.99 -3.03
N GLY A 265 -23.83 -0.47 -2.29
CA GLY A 265 -24.05 0.63 -1.32
C GLY A 265 -24.12 2.04 -1.91
N ASN A 266 -23.80 2.24 -3.19
CA ASN A 266 -23.54 3.58 -3.73
C ASN A 266 -24.74 4.26 -4.44
N VAL A 267 -25.94 3.69 -4.35
CA VAL A 267 -27.15 4.29 -4.96
C VAL A 267 -27.99 5.08 -3.93
N ALA A 268 -27.70 4.96 -2.63
CA ALA A 268 -28.53 5.58 -1.59
C ALA A 268 -28.02 6.93 -1.03
N ALA A 269 -26.84 7.41 -1.45
CA ALA A 269 -26.21 8.61 -0.86
C ALA A 269 -26.26 9.88 -1.72
N LEU A 270 -26.89 9.84 -2.89
CA LEU A 270 -27.07 11.01 -3.79
C LEU A 270 -28.53 11.43 -3.98
N ALA A 271 -29.43 10.96 -3.12
CA ALA A 271 -30.81 11.44 -3.06
C ALA A 271 -31.13 11.88 -1.63
N ASN A 272 -30.71 13.11 -1.29
CA ASN A 272 -31.35 14.02 -0.34
C ASN A 272 -30.71 15.41 -0.44
#